data_AF-A0A1F9TC54-F1
#
_entry.id   AF-A0A1F9TC54-F1
#
_cell.length_a   1.000
_cell.length_b   1.000
_cell.length_c   1.000
_cell.angle_alpha   90.00
_cell.angle_beta   90.00
_cell.angle_gamma   90.00
#
_symmetry.space_group_name_H-M   'P 1'
#
loop_
_entity.id
_entity.type
_entity.pdbx_description
1 polymer ?
#
loop_
_entity_poly.entity_id
_entity_poly.type
_entity_poly.pdbx_seq_one_letter_code
_entity_poly.pdbx_strand_id
1 'polypeptide(L)'
;MFKRFLLSLTLTALCQPSAFAQLSQDALQALQASAAETGGMQVPDVPADKKWGVSYVLNGALTVQNEKVFLHTADGRVFELDLSLRKARKFDGQPVRVEAKAKQADDMSVLKVSEIEAYNPAAELKLPPYLAKRRPALVLDANPAALKVANVRWQYNPYPSDQEFDWATATIKPELIKEVYFVKKPFAPEWIAAHSLLAFTFEKGGLTDANGNESQALVLTIEAFLREGQAYDLKEGLKDKFGIVWLLTTWEDYVTRTALVDQARLIPYAVKNLSHAQKADMVREAVRLAGVNREGEYYHTITNNCTNNLLIVINRVLPENRRIRMWTIPYLAYNVRATMPVMVPKYLQGKGLLGPELGVINDTNYKQPLP
;
A
#
# COMPACT_ATOMS: atom_id res chain seq x y z
N MET A 1 -31.49 6.72 82.52
CA MET A 1 -30.06 6.45 82.25
C MET A 1 -29.95 5.26 81.32
N PHE A 2 -28.95 5.24 80.41
CA PHE A 2 -28.76 4.35 79.24
C PHE A 2 -29.54 4.77 77.98
N LYS A 3 -28.99 5.69 77.18
CA LYS A 3 -27.99 5.55 76.09
C LYS A 3 -28.55 4.91 74.81
N ARG A 4 -28.86 5.80 73.87
CA ARG A 4 -29.11 5.58 72.43
C ARG A 4 -27.86 5.01 71.76
N PHE A 5 -28.04 4.07 70.82
CA PHE A 5 -27.06 3.83 69.76
C PHE A 5 -27.80 3.74 68.43
N LEU A 6 -27.52 4.71 67.54
CA LEU A 6 -27.96 4.74 66.15
C LEU A 6 -27.13 3.74 65.35
N LEU A 7 -27.81 2.95 64.51
CA LEU A 7 -27.19 2.24 63.41
C LEU A 7 -26.91 3.26 62.28
N SER A 8 -25.63 3.47 61.96
CA SER A 8 -25.21 4.20 60.75
C SER A 8 -24.80 3.17 59.70
N LEU A 9 -25.59 3.05 58.63
CA LEU A 9 -25.17 2.38 57.40
C LEU A 9 -24.25 3.32 56.63
N THR A 10 -22.95 3.00 56.58
CA THR A 10 -21.99 3.64 55.67
C THR A 10 -21.81 2.73 54.46
N LEU A 11 -22.25 3.20 53.30
CA LEU A 11 -22.01 2.57 52.01
C LEU A 11 -20.70 3.14 51.45
N THR A 12 -19.56 2.52 51.77
CA THR A 12 -18.28 2.82 51.12
C THR A 12 -18.16 2.02 49.83
N ALA A 13 -18.31 2.69 48.69
CA ALA A 13 -17.98 2.14 47.38
C ALA A 13 -16.46 2.00 47.26
N LEU A 14 -15.99 0.75 47.13
CA LEU A 14 -14.62 0.41 46.76
C LEU A 14 -14.44 0.66 45.25
N CYS A 15 -13.91 1.83 44.88
CA CYS A 15 -13.28 1.99 43.57
C CYS A 15 -11.85 1.43 43.64
N GLN A 16 -11.64 0.24 43.08
CA GLN A 16 -10.29 -0.21 42.75
C GLN A 16 -9.83 0.50 41.48
N PRO A 17 -8.60 1.05 41.43
CA PRO A 17 -8.01 1.46 40.16
C PRO A 17 -7.71 0.20 39.34
N SER A 18 -8.30 0.10 38.17
CA SER A 18 -7.92 -0.87 37.15
C SER A 18 -6.42 -0.73 36.89
N ALA A 19 -5.65 -1.78 37.20
CA ALA A 19 -4.25 -1.85 36.88
C ALA A 19 -4.10 -1.85 35.35
N PHE A 20 -3.76 -0.69 34.78
CA PHE A 20 -3.07 -0.65 33.49
C PHE A 20 -1.76 -1.42 33.68
N ALA A 21 -1.62 -2.54 32.99
CA ALA A 21 -0.36 -3.25 32.93
C ALA A 21 0.69 -2.31 32.33
N GLN A 22 1.60 -1.80 33.16
CA GLN A 22 2.85 -1.21 32.69
C GLN A 22 3.63 -2.33 32.00
N LEU A 23 3.71 -2.27 30.67
CA LEU A 23 4.65 -3.07 29.90
C LEU A 23 6.05 -2.81 30.49
N SER A 24 6.70 -3.87 30.96
CA SER A 24 8.06 -3.77 31.49
C SER A 24 9.02 -3.32 30.39
N GLN A 25 10.10 -2.65 30.78
CA GLN A 25 11.19 -2.30 29.85
C GLN A 25 11.71 -3.53 29.10
N ASP A 26 11.70 -4.70 29.73
CA ASP A 26 12.09 -5.97 29.12
C ASP A 26 11.11 -6.42 28.02
N ALA A 27 9.81 -6.16 28.18
CA ALA A 27 8.81 -6.43 27.14
C ALA A 27 8.94 -5.46 25.95
N LEU A 28 9.31 -4.20 26.20
CA LEU A 28 9.65 -3.21 25.16
C LEU A 28 10.94 -3.58 24.42
N GLN A 29 11.97 -4.07 25.13
CA GLN A 29 13.20 -4.56 24.52
C GLN A 29 12.99 -5.83 23.70
N ALA A 30 12.11 -6.74 24.13
CA ALA A 30 11.74 -7.93 23.37
C ALA A 30 10.99 -7.60 22.06
N LEU A 31 10.16 -6.55 22.06
CA LEU A 31 9.50 -6.02 20.85
C LEU A 31 10.49 -5.34 19.89
N GLN A 32 11.52 -4.68 20.41
CA GLN A 32 12.58 -4.08 19.60
C GLN A 32 13.54 -5.14 19.03
N ALA A 33 13.81 -6.21 19.77
CA ALA A 33 14.65 -7.32 19.33
C ALA A 33 13.97 -8.16 18.24
N SER A 34 12.66 -8.43 18.35
CA SER A 34 11.92 -9.18 17.32
C SER A 34 11.74 -8.40 16.01
N ALA A 35 11.78 -7.06 16.06
CA ALA A 35 11.82 -6.20 14.87
C ALA A 35 13.22 -6.11 14.23
N ALA A 36 14.28 -6.52 14.95
CA ALA A 36 15.67 -6.44 14.50
C ALA A 36 16.23 -7.76 13.94
N GLU A 37 15.53 -8.90 14.13
CA GLU A 37 15.98 -10.23 13.67
C GLU A 37 15.39 -10.67 12.32
N THR A 38 14.92 -9.75 11.48
CA THR A 38 14.78 -10.05 10.05
C THR A 38 16.15 -9.91 9.39
N GLY A 39 16.80 -11.05 9.17
CA GLY A 39 18.17 -11.22 8.67
C GLY A 39 18.70 -10.13 7.72
N GLY A 40 19.76 -9.46 8.17
CA GLY A 40 21.02 -9.31 7.43
C GLY A 40 21.02 -8.70 6.03
N MET A 41 19.95 -8.03 5.58
CA MET A 41 20.01 -7.22 4.37
C MET A 41 20.35 -5.79 4.77
N GLN A 42 21.63 -5.42 4.67
CA GLN A 42 22.04 -4.02 4.76
C GLN A 42 21.31 -3.23 3.68
N VAL A 43 20.30 -2.46 4.09
CA VAL A 43 19.68 -1.44 3.25
C VAL A 43 20.77 -0.39 3.00
N PRO A 44 21.19 -0.16 1.74
CA PRO A 44 22.21 0.85 1.46
C PRO A 44 21.76 2.20 1.98
N ASP A 45 22.66 2.90 2.69
CA ASP A 45 22.41 4.25 3.20
C ASP A 45 22.11 5.18 2.03
N VAL A 46 20.87 5.68 1.96
CA VAL A 46 20.43 6.57 0.88
C VAL A 46 20.76 8.01 1.28
N PRO A 47 21.45 8.81 0.43
CA PRO A 47 21.89 10.16 0.80
C PRO A 47 20.77 11.06 1.32
N ALA A 48 21.07 11.78 2.41
CA ALA A 48 20.22 12.74 3.08
C ALA A 48 19.98 13.98 2.20
N ASP A 49 18.78 14.12 1.62
CA ASP A 49 18.34 15.33 0.92
C ASP A 49 16.79 15.37 0.87
N LYS A 50 16.21 16.55 1.09
CA LYS A 50 14.77 16.83 1.31
C LYS A 50 13.91 16.71 0.03
N LYS A 51 13.10 15.67 -0.10
CA LYS A 51 12.39 15.28 -1.34
C LYS A 51 11.03 14.69 -0.96
N TRP A 52 9.92 15.11 -1.57
CA TRP A 52 8.57 14.83 -1.03
C TRP A 52 7.52 14.64 -2.14
N GLY A 53 7.12 13.39 -2.42
CA GLY A 53 6.26 13.03 -3.57
C GLY A 53 4.89 12.45 -3.22
N VAL A 54 4.69 12.02 -1.97
CA VAL A 54 3.47 11.35 -1.51
C VAL A 54 2.85 12.17 -0.40
N SER A 55 1.59 12.59 -0.58
CA SER A 55 0.86 13.36 0.44
C SER A 55 0.24 12.46 1.49
N TYR A 56 0.26 12.96 2.73
CA TYR A 56 -0.35 12.34 3.90
C TYR A 56 -1.19 13.35 4.67
N VAL A 57 -2.35 12.91 5.15
CA VAL A 57 -3.10 13.57 6.23
C VAL A 57 -3.27 12.54 7.34
N LEU A 58 -2.68 12.83 8.50
CA LEU A 58 -2.61 11.90 9.62
C LEU A 58 -3.11 12.57 10.90
N ASN A 59 -3.85 11.81 11.69
CA ASN A 59 -4.25 12.20 13.04
C ASN A 59 -3.47 11.35 14.04
N GLY A 60 -2.96 11.97 15.11
CA GLY A 60 -2.20 11.24 16.12
C GLY A 60 -1.79 12.11 17.30
N ALA A 61 -1.10 11.52 18.27
CA ALA A 61 -0.48 12.24 19.36
C ALA A 61 0.94 12.66 18.97
N LEU A 62 1.26 13.94 19.11
CA LEU A 62 2.62 14.44 18.88
C LEU A 62 3.46 14.25 20.15
N THR A 63 4.70 13.77 20.00
CA THR A 63 5.68 13.75 21.09
C THR A 63 7.01 14.35 20.65
N VAL A 64 7.70 15.01 21.56
CA VAL A 64 9.07 15.50 21.36
C VAL A 64 10.02 14.75 22.28
N GLN A 65 10.96 14.00 21.71
CA GLN A 65 11.92 13.18 22.48
C GLN A 65 13.30 13.29 21.85
N ASN A 66 14.34 13.51 22.67
CA ASN A 66 15.74 13.59 22.21
C ASN A 66 15.94 14.50 21.00
N GLU A 67 15.33 15.69 21.04
CA GLU A 67 15.36 16.68 19.94
C GLU A 67 14.76 16.21 18.60
N LYS A 68 14.02 15.10 18.61
CA LYS A 68 13.22 14.61 17.49
C LYS A 68 11.73 14.74 17.77
N VAL A 69 10.95 14.78 16.68
CA VAL A 69 9.49 14.94 16.72
C VAL A 69 8.85 13.69 16.15
N PHE A 70 7.91 13.11 16.88
CA PHE A 70 7.21 11.90 16.46
C PHE A 70 5.69 12.11 16.46
N LEU A 71 5.02 11.45 15.51
CA LEU A 71 3.57 11.30 15.48
C LEU A 71 3.21 9.85 15.74
N HIS A 72 2.41 9.60 16.77
CA HIS A 72 1.85 8.28 17.07
C HIS A 72 0.39 8.23 16.63
N THR A 73 0.07 7.41 15.64
CA THR A 73 -1.29 7.26 15.13
C THR A 73 -2.07 6.22 15.93
N ALA A 74 -3.41 6.30 15.85
CA ALA A 74 -4.30 5.39 16.59
C ALA A 74 -4.15 3.92 16.17
N ASP A 75 -3.67 3.66 14.94
CA ASP A 75 -3.38 2.33 14.41
C ASP A 75 -1.97 1.82 14.76
N GLY A 76 -1.26 2.51 15.66
CA GLY A 76 0.02 2.08 16.21
C GLY A 76 1.25 2.43 15.36
N ARG A 77 1.09 3.09 14.20
CA ARG A 77 2.23 3.58 13.42
C ARG A 77 2.90 4.76 14.13
N VAL A 78 4.21 4.88 13.92
CA VAL A 78 5.02 5.99 14.44
C VAL A 78 5.79 6.60 13.28
N PHE A 79 5.69 7.92 13.13
CA PHE A 79 6.37 8.68 12.08
C PHE A 79 7.31 9.71 12.70
N GLU A 80 8.59 9.72 12.28
CA GLU A 80 9.46 10.87 12.54
C GLU A 80 9.04 12.03 11.65
N LEU A 81 8.94 13.23 12.22
CA LEU A 81 8.49 14.43 11.52
C LEU A 81 9.65 15.41 11.29
N ASP A 82 9.85 15.84 10.05
CA ASP A 82 10.62 17.06 9.73
C ASP A 82 9.74 18.27 10.07
N LEU A 83 9.75 18.63 11.36
CA LEU A 83 9.02 19.74 11.97
C LEU A 83 9.94 20.48 12.96
N SER A 84 9.99 21.81 12.88
CA SER A 84 10.83 22.59 13.81
C SER A 84 10.44 22.35 15.27
N LEU A 85 11.43 22.15 16.15
CA LEU A 85 11.20 21.94 17.59
C LEU A 85 10.37 23.05 18.25
N ARG A 86 10.57 24.30 17.83
CA ARG A 86 9.79 25.44 18.33
C ARG A 86 8.29 25.30 18.03
N LYS A 87 7.93 24.79 16.85
CA LYS A 87 6.54 24.54 16.46
C LYS A 87 6.01 23.29 17.16
N ALA A 88 6.80 22.21 17.18
CA ALA A 88 6.43 20.94 17.81
C ALA A 88 6.12 21.07 19.30
N ARG A 89 6.94 21.80 20.08
CA ARG A 89 6.74 22.01 21.52
C ARG A 89 5.41 22.65 21.92
N LYS A 90 4.72 23.32 20.99
CA LYS A 90 3.38 23.88 21.24
C LYS A 90 2.29 22.81 21.32
N PHE A 91 2.54 21.65 20.73
CA PHE A 91 1.62 20.53 20.58
C PHE A 91 2.13 19.26 21.27
N ASP A 92 3.25 19.34 22.00
CA ASP A 92 3.86 18.17 22.65
C ASP A 92 2.88 17.54 23.66
N GLY A 93 2.66 16.24 23.52
CA GLY A 93 1.67 15.47 24.28
C GLY A 93 0.21 15.69 23.85
N GLN A 94 -0.06 16.43 22.77
CA GLN A 94 -1.41 16.75 22.32
C GLN A 94 -1.82 15.96 21.07
N PRO A 95 -3.13 15.67 20.91
CA PRO A 95 -3.66 15.19 19.65
C PRO A 95 -3.58 16.28 18.58
N VAL A 96 -3.05 15.92 17.42
CA VAL A 96 -2.85 16.80 16.29
C VAL A 96 -3.32 16.15 14.99
N ARG A 97 -3.69 17.02 14.05
CA ARG A 97 -3.83 16.67 12.63
C ARG A 97 -2.62 17.25 11.91
N VAL A 98 -1.98 16.41 11.10
CA VAL A 98 -0.76 16.73 10.37
C VAL A 98 -1.02 16.53 8.90
N GLU A 99 -0.81 17.58 8.10
CA GLU A 99 -0.58 17.44 6.67
C GLU A 99 0.91 17.36 6.44
N ALA A 100 1.33 16.28 5.80
CA ALA A 100 2.74 16.02 5.55
C ALA A 100 2.95 15.38 4.21
N LYS A 101 4.21 15.23 3.85
CA LYS A 101 4.61 14.47 2.68
C LYS A 101 5.66 13.44 3.07
N ALA A 102 5.63 12.28 2.42
CA ALA A 102 6.69 11.28 2.41
C ALA A 102 7.53 11.43 1.13
N LYS A 103 8.75 10.93 1.15
CA LYS A 103 9.67 11.03 0.02
C LYS A 103 9.20 10.22 -1.17
N GLN A 104 8.75 9.01 -0.91
CA GLN A 104 8.22 8.08 -1.88
C GLN A 104 7.29 7.08 -1.17
N ALA A 105 6.48 6.33 -1.92
CA ALA A 105 5.51 5.40 -1.33
C ALA A 105 6.15 4.21 -0.57
N ASP A 106 7.46 4.02 -0.73
CA ASP A 106 8.29 3.03 -0.07
C ASP A 106 9.37 3.66 0.84
N ASP A 107 9.30 4.96 1.09
CA ASP A 107 10.18 5.72 1.99
C ASP A 107 9.35 6.70 2.83
N MET A 108 8.85 6.19 3.95
CA MET A 108 8.02 6.89 4.94
C MET A 108 8.76 7.11 6.27
N SER A 109 10.09 6.95 6.26
CA SER A 109 10.95 7.00 7.45
C SER A 109 10.86 8.34 8.18
N VAL A 110 10.76 9.43 7.41
CA VAL A 110 10.54 10.80 7.88
C VAL A 110 9.42 11.41 7.05
N LEU A 111 8.53 12.19 7.67
CA LEU A 111 7.49 12.95 7.00
C LEU A 111 7.73 14.45 7.14
N LYS A 112 7.75 15.20 6.04
CA LYS A 112 7.83 16.67 6.11
C LYS A 112 6.47 17.27 6.33
N VAL A 113 6.34 17.94 7.45
CA VAL A 113 5.10 18.61 7.85
C VAL A 113 4.95 19.93 7.10
N SER A 114 3.87 20.07 6.34
CA SER A 114 3.42 21.35 5.79
C SER A 114 2.51 22.08 6.77
N GLU A 115 1.58 21.34 7.38
CA GLU A 115 0.57 21.89 8.26
C GLU A 115 0.37 21.00 9.49
N ILE A 116 0.10 21.65 10.64
CA ILE A 116 -0.19 20.97 11.89
C ILE A 116 -1.14 21.84 12.70
N GLU A 117 -2.19 21.23 13.22
CA GLU A 117 -3.22 21.86 14.04
C GLU A 117 -3.66 20.93 15.16
N ALA A 118 -4.29 21.50 16.19
CA ALA A 118 -4.90 20.70 17.25
C ALA A 118 -6.07 19.89 16.69
N TYR A 119 -6.16 18.62 17.07
CA TYR A 119 -7.20 17.72 16.58
C TYR A 119 -8.09 17.27 17.73
N ASN A 120 -9.41 17.34 17.51
CA ASN A 120 -10.41 16.82 18.44
C ASN A 120 -11.05 15.55 17.84
N PRO A 121 -10.71 14.34 18.34
CA PRO A 121 -11.29 13.09 17.85
C PRO A 121 -12.83 13.06 17.95
N ALA A 122 -13.41 13.75 18.93
CA ALA A 122 -14.87 13.78 19.11
C ALA A 122 -15.61 14.56 18.01
N ALA A 123 -14.89 15.37 17.22
CA ALA A 123 -15.43 16.14 16.11
C ALA A 123 -15.17 15.48 14.73
N GLU A 124 -14.64 14.25 14.70
CA GLU A 124 -14.32 13.57 13.45
C GLU A 124 -15.58 13.18 12.67
N LEU A 125 -15.62 13.60 11.41
CA LEU A 125 -16.69 13.23 10.49
C LEU A 125 -16.55 11.77 10.07
N LYS A 126 -17.59 10.97 10.32
CA LYS A 126 -17.66 9.61 9.79
C LYS A 126 -17.87 9.66 8.27
N LEU A 127 -16.84 9.31 7.52
CA LEU A 127 -16.90 9.24 6.07
C LEU A 127 -17.64 7.96 5.60
N PRO A 128 -18.25 7.98 4.39
CA PRO A 128 -18.80 6.76 3.79
C PRO A 128 -17.73 5.66 3.69
N PRO A 129 -18.13 4.38 3.73
CA PRO A 129 -17.19 3.28 3.62
C PRO A 129 -16.51 3.27 2.24
N TYR A 130 -15.38 2.58 2.15
CA TYR A 130 -14.71 2.34 0.88
C TYR A 130 -15.48 1.36 0.00
N LEU A 131 -15.35 1.49 -1.33
CA LEU A 131 -15.98 0.57 -2.28
C LEU A 131 -15.54 -0.87 -2.01
N ALA A 132 -16.51 -1.79 -1.90
CA ALA A 132 -16.29 -3.20 -1.55
C ALA A 132 -15.31 -3.94 -2.48
N LYS A 133 -15.13 -3.45 -3.71
CA LYS A 133 -14.20 -4.00 -4.72
C LYS A 133 -12.72 -3.82 -4.38
N ARG A 134 -12.40 -2.99 -3.37
CA ARG A 134 -11.04 -2.67 -2.94
C ARG A 134 -10.90 -2.96 -1.46
N ARG A 135 -9.96 -3.85 -1.12
CA ARG A 135 -9.54 -4.10 0.25
C ARG A 135 -8.02 -4.10 0.30
N PRO A 136 -7.39 -3.40 1.27
CA PRO A 136 -5.96 -3.50 1.49
C PRO A 136 -5.56 -4.95 1.77
N ALA A 137 -4.46 -5.39 1.16
CA ALA A 137 -3.91 -6.71 1.45
C ALA A 137 -3.45 -6.78 2.91
N LEU A 138 -3.63 -7.94 3.54
CA LEU A 138 -3.18 -8.17 4.91
C LEU A 138 -2.18 -9.33 4.91
N VAL A 139 -0.90 -9.03 5.08
CA VAL A 139 0.14 -10.06 5.17
C VAL A 139 0.04 -10.74 6.54
N LEU A 140 -0.34 -12.02 6.53
CA LEU A 140 -0.48 -12.85 7.73
C LEU A 140 0.83 -13.56 8.10
N ASP A 141 1.61 -13.94 7.08
CA ASP A 141 2.91 -14.58 7.23
C ASP A 141 3.83 -14.11 6.10
N ALA A 142 5.01 -13.60 6.48
CA ALA A 142 6.01 -13.07 5.56
C ALA A 142 7.16 -14.06 5.29
N ASN A 143 6.97 -15.36 5.56
CA ASN A 143 7.96 -16.40 5.26
C ASN A 143 8.37 -16.35 3.76
N PRO A 144 9.66 -16.13 3.44
CA PRO A 144 10.13 -15.96 2.06
C PRO A 144 9.88 -17.15 1.12
N ALA A 145 9.67 -18.35 1.67
CA ALA A 145 9.37 -19.56 0.89
C ALA A 145 7.87 -19.69 0.56
N ALA A 146 6.98 -19.19 1.43
CA ALA A 146 5.54 -19.26 1.27
C ALA A 146 4.86 -18.11 2.06
N LEU A 147 4.50 -17.06 1.34
CA LEU A 147 3.81 -15.90 1.90
C LEU A 147 2.33 -16.25 2.11
N LYS A 148 1.73 -15.82 3.22
CA LYS A 148 0.29 -15.91 3.44
C LYS A 148 -0.32 -14.52 3.51
N VAL A 149 -1.32 -14.29 2.66
CA VAL A 149 -1.92 -12.96 2.49
C VAL A 149 -3.44 -13.08 2.47
N ALA A 150 -4.10 -12.42 3.43
CA ALA A 150 -5.53 -12.21 3.41
C ALA A 150 -5.91 -11.01 2.52
N ASN A 151 -7.20 -10.91 2.20
CA ASN A 151 -7.76 -9.88 1.31
C ASN A 151 -7.16 -9.92 -0.10
N VAL A 152 -6.86 -11.11 -0.63
CA VAL A 152 -6.60 -11.27 -2.07
C VAL A 152 -7.94 -11.45 -2.76
N ARG A 153 -8.27 -10.57 -3.71
CA ARG A 153 -9.52 -10.70 -4.47
C ARG A 153 -9.42 -11.91 -5.39
N TRP A 154 -10.40 -12.79 -5.32
CA TRP A 154 -10.38 -14.08 -6.00
C TRP A 154 -11.59 -14.21 -6.92
N GLN A 155 -11.52 -15.11 -7.91
CA GLN A 155 -12.67 -15.45 -8.73
C GLN A 155 -13.14 -16.86 -8.40
N TYR A 156 -14.26 -16.99 -7.69
CA TYR A 156 -14.96 -18.28 -7.59
C TYR A 156 -16.11 -18.38 -8.59
N ASN A 157 -16.79 -17.26 -8.87
CA ASN A 157 -17.83 -17.19 -9.89
C ASN A 157 -17.23 -16.81 -11.26
N PRO A 158 -17.35 -17.65 -12.30
CA PRO A 158 -16.88 -17.33 -13.66
C PRO A 158 -17.66 -16.18 -14.33
N TYR A 159 -18.85 -15.84 -13.82
CA TYR A 159 -19.69 -14.74 -14.29
C TYR A 159 -20.02 -13.80 -13.11
N PRO A 160 -19.02 -13.06 -12.59
CA PRO A 160 -19.23 -12.23 -11.42
C PRO A 160 -20.17 -11.06 -11.74
N SER A 161 -21.04 -10.71 -10.80
CA SER A 161 -21.79 -9.46 -10.86
C SER A 161 -20.87 -8.25 -10.66
N ASP A 162 -21.39 -7.06 -10.96
CA ASP A 162 -20.67 -5.80 -10.82
C ASP A 162 -20.34 -5.43 -9.36
N GLN A 163 -21.14 -5.92 -8.40
CA GLN A 163 -21.08 -5.52 -7.00
C GLN A 163 -20.59 -6.60 -6.03
N GLU A 164 -20.57 -7.88 -6.43
CA GLU A 164 -20.10 -8.97 -5.57
C GLU A 164 -18.63 -9.27 -5.83
N PHE A 165 -17.85 -9.46 -4.77
CA PHE A 165 -16.41 -9.74 -4.85
C PHE A 165 -16.03 -10.83 -3.86
N ASP A 166 -15.32 -11.84 -4.34
CA ASP A 166 -14.78 -12.88 -3.49
C ASP A 166 -13.40 -12.49 -2.96
N TRP A 167 -13.11 -12.87 -1.72
CA TRP A 167 -11.86 -12.57 -1.05
C TRP A 167 -11.32 -13.84 -0.40
N ALA A 168 -10.03 -14.09 -0.62
CA ALA A 168 -9.34 -15.28 -0.16
C ALA A 168 -8.16 -14.93 0.76
N THR A 169 -7.78 -15.91 1.56
CA THR A 169 -6.41 -16.01 2.08
C THR A 169 -5.61 -16.82 1.07
N ALA A 170 -4.62 -16.20 0.44
CA ALA A 170 -3.75 -16.83 -0.54
C ALA A 170 -2.45 -17.29 0.11
N THR A 171 -1.96 -18.44 -0.34
CA THR A 171 -0.58 -18.88 -0.17
C THR A 171 0.17 -18.65 -1.48
N ILE A 172 1.26 -17.90 -1.42
CA ILE A 172 2.07 -17.52 -2.57
C ILE A 172 3.48 -18.07 -2.37
N LYS A 173 3.98 -18.87 -3.30
CA LYS A 173 5.36 -19.42 -3.27
C LYS A 173 6.20 -18.71 -4.33
N PRO A 174 7.00 -17.69 -3.96
CA PRO A 174 7.71 -16.87 -4.93
C PRO A 174 8.66 -17.65 -5.83
N GLU A 175 9.24 -18.75 -5.34
CA GLU A 175 10.16 -19.61 -6.11
C GLU A 175 9.49 -20.35 -7.27
N LEU A 176 8.17 -20.45 -7.28
CA LEU A 176 7.39 -21.05 -8.36
C LEU A 176 6.96 -20.02 -9.41
N ILE A 177 7.52 -18.82 -9.40
CA ILE A 177 7.25 -17.81 -10.43
C ILE A 177 7.73 -18.30 -11.81
N LYS A 178 6.89 -18.13 -12.84
CA LYS A 178 7.27 -18.32 -14.25
C LYS A 178 7.72 -17.00 -14.85
N GLU A 179 6.77 -16.08 -14.97
CA GLU A 179 6.93 -14.83 -15.71
C GLU A 179 6.27 -13.66 -14.99
N VAL A 180 6.76 -12.47 -15.32
CA VAL A 180 6.19 -11.21 -14.83
C VAL A 180 5.77 -10.39 -16.04
N TYR A 181 4.58 -9.79 -15.96
CA TYR A 181 4.03 -8.96 -17.03
C TYR A 181 3.70 -7.59 -16.46
N PHE A 182 4.12 -6.55 -17.19
CA PHE A 182 3.54 -5.23 -17.04
C PHE A 182 2.33 -5.16 -17.94
N VAL A 183 1.16 -4.80 -17.42
CA VAL A 183 -0.08 -4.78 -18.19
C VAL A 183 -0.65 -3.38 -18.18
N LYS A 184 -0.92 -2.86 -19.37
CA LYS A 184 -1.59 -1.57 -19.59
C LYS A 184 -3.08 -1.82 -19.81
N LYS A 185 -3.93 -1.07 -19.11
CA LYS A 185 -5.39 -1.02 -19.28
C LYS A 185 -5.80 0.36 -19.78
N PRO A 186 -5.89 0.60 -21.10
CA PRO A 186 -6.34 1.88 -21.63
C PRO A 186 -7.75 2.23 -21.14
N PHE A 187 -8.01 3.52 -20.91
CA PHE A 187 -9.36 4.02 -20.68
C PHE A 187 -9.55 5.36 -21.39
N ALA A 188 -10.79 5.71 -21.74
CA ALA A 188 -11.07 6.93 -22.50
C ALA A 188 -10.73 8.19 -21.67
N PRO A 189 -10.03 9.20 -22.24
CA PRO A 189 -9.40 9.20 -23.56
C PRO A 189 -8.07 8.43 -23.54
N GLU A 190 -7.95 7.38 -24.37
CA GLU A 190 -6.82 6.43 -24.31
C GLU A 190 -5.45 7.07 -24.60
N TRP A 191 -5.44 8.25 -25.24
CA TRP A 191 -4.21 8.97 -25.58
C TRP A 191 -3.57 9.70 -24.39
N ILE A 192 -4.32 9.99 -23.32
CA ILE A 192 -3.79 10.63 -22.09
C ILE A 192 -3.74 9.70 -20.89
N ALA A 193 -4.57 8.66 -20.85
CA ALA A 193 -4.78 7.92 -19.63
C ALA A 193 -4.91 6.42 -19.87
N ALA A 194 -4.24 5.67 -19.02
CA ALA A 194 -4.41 4.25 -18.89
C ALA A 194 -4.21 3.90 -17.42
N HIS A 195 -4.59 2.70 -17.05
CA HIS A 195 -4.20 2.11 -15.79
C HIS A 195 -3.07 1.11 -16.04
N SER A 196 -2.28 0.82 -15.02
CA SER A 196 -1.17 -0.12 -15.13
C SER A 196 -1.16 -1.04 -13.91
N LEU A 197 -0.75 -2.28 -14.14
CA LEU A 197 -0.64 -3.33 -13.13
C LEU A 197 0.52 -4.26 -13.45
N LEU A 198 0.96 -5.02 -12.45
CA LEU A 198 1.86 -6.16 -12.63
C LEU A 198 1.07 -7.45 -12.47
N ALA A 199 1.33 -8.42 -13.33
CA ALA A 199 0.84 -9.79 -13.22
C ALA A 199 2.03 -10.76 -13.09
N PHE A 200 1.94 -11.69 -12.16
CA PHE A 200 2.97 -12.66 -11.82
C PHE A 200 2.40 -14.06 -12.07
N THR A 201 2.85 -14.77 -13.09
CA THR A 201 2.37 -16.14 -13.38
C THR A 201 3.16 -17.18 -12.62
N PHE A 202 2.52 -18.26 -12.19
CA PHE A 202 3.14 -19.29 -11.37
C PHE A 202 3.07 -20.69 -12.01
N GLU A 203 4.04 -21.53 -11.66
CA GLU A 203 3.93 -22.98 -11.75
C GLU A 203 2.82 -23.50 -10.83
N LYS A 204 2.35 -24.72 -11.13
CA LYS A 204 1.29 -25.38 -10.37
C LYS A 204 1.59 -25.35 -8.87
N GLY A 205 0.60 -24.95 -8.06
CA GLY A 205 0.73 -24.84 -6.62
C GLY A 205 1.58 -23.66 -6.12
N GLY A 206 1.94 -22.72 -6.99
CA GLY A 206 2.63 -21.47 -6.64
C GLY A 206 1.70 -20.36 -6.14
N LEU A 207 0.42 -20.40 -6.49
CA LEU A 207 -0.62 -19.50 -5.99
C LEU A 207 -1.90 -20.28 -5.72
N THR A 208 -2.26 -20.42 -4.45
CA THR A 208 -3.46 -21.14 -4.02
C THR A 208 -4.24 -20.38 -2.97
N ASP A 209 -5.56 -20.57 -2.90
CA ASP A 209 -6.35 -20.13 -1.75
C ASP A 209 -6.23 -21.11 -0.55
N ALA A 210 -6.98 -20.86 0.52
CA ALA A 210 -7.03 -21.70 1.70
C ALA A 210 -7.69 -23.07 1.48
N ASN A 211 -8.46 -23.24 0.40
CA ASN A 211 -9.14 -24.48 0.03
C ASN A 211 -8.33 -25.31 -0.99
N GLY A 212 -7.17 -24.81 -1.43
CA GLY A 212 -6.32 -25.45 -2.43
C GLY A 212 -6.74 -25.15 -3.88
N ASN A 213 -7.66 -24.21 -4.12
CA ASN A 213 -7.96 -23.73 -5.46
C ASN A 213 -6.75 -22.95 -6.00
N GLU A 214 -6.33 -23.26 -7.22
CA GLU A 214 -5.18 -22.61 -7.86
C GLU A 214 -5.62 -21.40 -8.70
N SER A 215 -4.75 -20.40 -8.82
CA SER A 215 -4.86 -19.32 -9.79
C SER A 215 -3.58 -19.24 -10.61
N GLN A 216 -3.70 -18.89 -11.89
CA GLN A 216 -2.54 -18.83 -12.78
C GLN A 216 -1.58 -17.70 -12.42
N ALA A 217 -2.10 -16.60 -11.87
CA ALA A 217 -1.33 -15.39 -11.64
C ALA A 217 -1.86 -14.49 -10.55
N LEU A 218 -0.92 -13.91 -9.80
CA LEU A 218 -1.18 -12.84 -8.85
C LEU A 218 -1.07 -11.50 -9.58
N VAL A 219 -2.00 -10.60 -9.35
CA VAL A 219 -2.00 -9.25 -9.88
C VAL A 219 -1.80 -8.26 -8.74
N LEU A 220 -0.82 -7.37 -8.91
CA LEU A 220 -0.67 -6.17 -8.11
C LEU A 220 -1.20 -4.97 -8.91
N THR A 221 -2.19 -4.29 -8.36
CA THR A 221 -2.77 -3.06 -8.91
C THR A 221 -2.82 -1.99 -7.84
N ILE A 222 -2.41 -0.76 -8.18
CA ILE A 222 -2.42 0.37 -7.26
C ILE A 222 -3.50 1.35 -7.73
N GLU A 223 -4.52 1.56 -6.90
CA GLU A 223 -5.72 2.29 -7.31
C GLU A 223 -6.05 3.43 -6.36
N ALA A 224 -6.78 4.43 -6.86
CA ALA A 224 -7.50 5.37 -6.02
C ALA A 224 -8.50 4.61 -5.14
N PHE A 225 -8.39 4.75 -3.82
CA PHE A 225 -9.25 4.12 -2.84
C PHE A 225 -10.53 4.94 -2.66
N LEU A 226 -11.48 4.72 -3.57
CA LEU A 226 -12.74 5.46 -3.59
C LEU A 226 -13.70 4.99 -2.49
N ARG A 227 -14.44 5.94 -1.94
CA ARG A 227 -15.59 5.72 -1.05
C ARG A 227 -16.88 5.53 -1.85
N GLU A 228 -17.90 4.99 -1.20
CA GLU A 228 -19.26 4.94 -1.77
C GLU A 228 -19.71 6.35 -2.19
N GLY A 229 -20.30 6.45 -3.39
CA GLY A 229 -20.69 7.72 -4.00
C GLY A 229 -19.54 8.52 -4.64
N GLN A 230 -18.28 8.09 -4.51
CA GLN A 230 -17.16 8.73 -5.22
C GLN A 230 -16.89 8.09 -6.57
N ALA A 231 -16.77 8.93 -7.60
CA ALA A 231 -16.20 8.56 -8.89
C ALA A 231 -14.78 9.14 -9.00
N TYR A 232 -13.89 8.42 -9.68
CA TYR A 232 -12.55 8.92 -9.94
C TYR A 232 -12.58 9.99 -11.03
N ASP A 233 -11.85 11.08 -10.81
CA ASP A 233 -11.59 12.11 -11.80
C ASP A 233 -10.09 12.45 -11.81
N LEU A 234 -9.50 12.60 -13.00
CA LEU A 234 -8.07 12.83 -13.16
C LEU A 234 -7.62 14.19 -12.58
N LYS A 235 -8.45 15.22 -12.66
CA LYS A 235 -8.14 16.57 -12.16
C LYS A 235 -8.28 16.62 -10.65
N GLU A 236 -9.31 15.97 -10.10
CA GLU A 236 -9.43 15.80 -8.65
C GLU A 236 -8.32 14.90 -8.09
N GLY A 237 -7.79 13.97 -8.89
CA GLY A 237 -6.60 13.19 -8.55
C GLY A 237 -5.30 14.01 -8.52
N LEU A 238 -5.30 15.28 -8.94
CA LEU A 238 -4.19 16.20 -8.70
C LEU A 238 -4.24 16.85 -7.30
N LYS A 239 -5.27 16.52 -6.52
CA LYS A 239 -5.50 16.98 -5.16
C LYS A 239 -5.58 15.78 -4.22
N ASP A 240 -5.46 16.04 -2.92
CA ASP A 240 -5.58 15.02 -1.87
C ASP A 240 -7.07 14.67 -1.63
N LYS A 241 -7.71 14.06 -2.64
CA LYS A 241 -9.16 13.73 -2.65
C LYS A 241 -9.45 12.23 -2.56
N PHE A 242 -8.51 11.41 -3.02
CA PHE A 242 -8.67 9.97 -3.05
C PHE A 242 -7.55 9.33 -2.24
N GLY A 243 -7.90 8.41 -1.34
CA GLY A 243 -6.90 7.55 -0.72
C GLY A 243 -6.23 6.67 -1.77
N ILE A 244 -5.25 5.88 -1.36
CA ILE A 244 -4.57 4.91 -2.24
C ILE A 244 -4.68 3.51 -1.65
N VAL A 245 -4.85 2.51 -2.52
CA VAL A 245 -4.83 1.10 -2.14
C VAL A 245 -3.93 0.32 -3.07
N TRP A 246 -3.07 -0.52 -2.49
CA TRP A 246 -2.31 -1.53 -3.20
C TRP A 246 -3.07 -2.84 -3.06
N LEU A 247 -3.80 -3.18 -4.10
CA LEU A 247 -4.71 -4.32 -4.13
C LEU A 247 -4.00 -5.51 -4.75
N LEU A 248 -4.19 -6.67 -4.11
CA LEU A 248 -3.85 -7.97 -4.67
C LEU A 248 -5.12 -8.68 -5.16
N THR A 249 -5.04 -9.25 -6.35
CA THR A 249 -6.14 -10.02 -6.96
C THR A 249 -5.58 -11.15 -7.81
N THR A 250 -6.39 -12.16 -8.12
CA THR A 250 -6.05 -13.14 -9.15
C THR A 250 -6.20 -12.55 -10.55
N TRP A 251 -5.46 -13.09 -11.50
CA TRP A 251 -5.61 -12.71 -12.90
C TRP A 251 -7.01 -13.01 -13.42
N GLU A 252 -7.57 -14.16 -13.05
CA GLU A 252 -8.92 -14.58 -13.44
C GLU A 252 -9.99 -13.57 -13.02
N ASP A 253 -9.95 -13.08 -11.77
CA ASP A 253 -10.85 -12.02 -11.30
C ASP A 253 -10.64 -10.72 -12.08
N TYR A 254 -9.38 -10.28 -12.18
CA TYR A 254 -9.08 -8.98 -12.77
C TYR A 254 -9.42 -8.92 -14.26
N VAL A 255 -9.05 -9.97 -15.01
CA VAL A 255 -9.25 -10.05 -16.47
C VAL A 255 -10.73 -10.19 -16.79
N THR A 256 -11.47 -11.03 -16.04
CA THR A 256 -12.89 -11.27 -16.28
C THR A 256 -13.69 -10.00 -16.03
N ARG A 257 -13.46 -9.31 -14.90
CA ARG A 257 -14.15 -8.04 -14.62
C ARG A 257 -13.77 -6.96 -15.61
N THR A 258 -12.51 -6.85 -15.98
CA THR A 258 -12.07 -5.87 -16.97
C THR A 258 -12.75 -6.10 -18.32
N ALA A 259 -12.83 -7.35 -18.77
CA ALA A 259 -13.38 -7.70 -20.07
C ALA A 259 -14.92 -7.64 -20.10
N LEU A 260 -15.59 -8.17 -19.07
CA LEU A 260 -17.05 -8.35 -19.08
C LEU A 260 -17.82 -7.22 -18.39
N VAL A 261 -17.27 -6.64 -17.31
CA VAL A 261 -17.95 -5.62 -16.52
C VAL A 261 -17.52 -4.23 -16.97
N ASP A 262 -16.21 -3.98 -17.01
CA ASP A 262 -15.69 -2.67 -17.43
C ASP A 262 -15.72 -2.48 -18.96
N GLN A 263 -15.98 -3.57 -19.72
CA GLN A 263 -15.94 -3.61 -21.19
C GLN A 263 -14.67 -2.99 -21.77
N ALA A 264 -13.54 -3.27 -21.12
CA ALA A 264 -12.24 -2.70 -21.41
C ALA A 264 -11.24 -3.79 -21.81
N ARG A 265 -10.07 -3.35 -22.27
CA ARG A 265 -9.00 -4.23 -22.77
C ARG A 265 -7.73 -4.13 -21.97
N LEU A 266 -6.94 -5.19 -22.00
CA LEU A 266 -5.64 -5.31 -21.37
C LEU A 266 -4.56 -5.56 -22.43
N ILE A 267 -3.40 -4.95 -22.25
CA ILE A 267 -2.25 -5.03 -23.15
C ILE A 267 -1.03 -5.44 -22.32
N PRO A 268 -0.71 -6.74 -22.26
CA PRO A 268 0.44 -7.27 -21.54
C PRO A 268 1.75 -7.09 -22.31
N TYR A 269 2.81 -6.84 -21.54
CA TYR A 269 4.21 -6.79 -21.97
C TYR A 269 5.00 -7.65 -21.00
N ALA A 270 5.75 -8.65 -21.50
CA ALA A 270 6.63 -9.43 -20.64
C ALA A 270 7.73 -8.54 -20.07
N VAL A 271 7.98 -8.64 -18.76
CA VAL A 271 9.14 -8.03 -18.10
C VAL A 271 10.36 -8.89 -18.44
N LYS A 272 11.38 -8.26 -19.02
CA LYS A 272 12.57 -8.93 -19.55
C LYS A 272 13.81 -8.61 -18.72
N ASN A 273 14.84 -9.44 -18.91
CA ASN A 273 16.17 -9.23 -18.32
C ASN A 273 16.17 -9.20 -16.79
N LEU A 274 15.32 -10.05 -16.19
CA LEU A 274 15.33 -10.43 -14.78
C LEU A 274 15.69 -11.92 -14.68
N SER A 275 16.57 -12.25 -13.74
CA SER A 275 16.79 -13.64 -13.32
C SER A 275 15.57 -14.20 -12.59
N HIS A 276 15.49 -15.52 -12.45
CA HIS A 276 14.46 -16.18 -11.65
C HIS A 276 14.38 -15.62 -10.23
N ALA A 277 15.53 -15.49 -9.56
CA ALA A 277 15.63 -14.92 -8.22
C ALA A 277 15.04 -13.49 -8.15
N GLN A 278 15.35 -12.64 -9.12
CA GLN A 278 14.78 -11.29 -9.18
C GLN A 278 13.27 -11.28 -9.40
N LYS A 279 12.72 -12.23 -10.18
CA LYS A 279 11.27 -12.37 -10.33
C LYS A 279 10.63 -12.79 -8.99
N ALA A 280 11.24 -13.75 -8.28
CA ALA A 280 10.76 -14.21 -6.98
C ALA A 280 10.82 -13.07 -5.93
N ASP A 281 11.92 -12.31 -5.90
CA ASP A 281 12.04 -11.14 -5.05
C ASP A 281 11.03 -10.05 -5.40
N MET A 282 10.65 -9.92 -6.68
CA MET A 282 9.64 -8.96 -7.10
C MET A 282 8.25 -9.33 -6.55
N VAL A 283 7.92 -10.62 -6.51
CA VAL A 283 6.70 -11.11 -5.84
C VAL A 283 6.72 -10.76 -4.35
N ARG A 284 7.85 -11.01 -3.66
CA ARG A 284 8.01 -10.68 -2.24
C ARG A 284 7.82 -9.20 -1.97
N GLU A 285 8.48 -8.35 -2.75
CA GLU A 285 8.37 -6.90 -2.63
C GLU A 285 6.97 -6.39 -2.96
N ALA A 286 6.31 -6.95 -3.98
CA ALA A 286 4.92 -6.63 -4.32
C ALA A 286 3.97 -6.92 -3.15
N VAL A 287 4.07 -8.11 -2.54
CA VAL A 287 3.26 -8.51 -1.38
C VAL A 287 3.58 -7.64 -0.16
N ARG A 288 4.86 -7.44 0.14
CA ARG A 288 5.32 -6.62 1.28
C ARG A 288 4.77 -5.19 1.19
N LEU A 289 4.90 -4.56 0.02
CA LEU A 289 4.43 -3.18 -0.19
C LEU A 289 2.91 -3.07 -0.27
N ALA A 290 2.21 -4.13 -0.70
CA ALA A 290 0.75 -4.20 -0.66
C ALA A 290 0.20 -4.34 0.76
N GLY A 291 0.94 -4.99 1.66
CA GLY A 291 0.58 -5.14 3.08
C GLY A 291 0.85 -3.91 3.95
N VAL A 292 1.45 -2.84 3.40
CA VAL A 292 1.68 -1.60 4.14
C VAL A 292 0.34 -0.93 4.46
N ASN A 293 0.15 -0.51 5.72
CA ASN A 293 -0.98 0.33 6.10
C ASN A 293 -0.78 1.76 5.58
N ARG A 294 -1.60 2.12 4.58
CA ARG A 294 -1.58 3.40 3.87
C ARG A 294 -2.71 4.34 4.28
N GLU A 295 -3.33 4.11 5.44
CA GLU A 295 -4.35 5.04 5.94
C GLU A 295 -3.74 6.45 6.09
N GLY A 296 -4.42 7.44 5.54
CA GLY A 296 -3.96 8.82 5.44
C GLY A 296 -3.09 9.13 4.21
N GLU A 297 -2.67 8.13 3.42
CA GLU A 297 -1.91 8.33 2.17
C GLU A 297 -2.87 8.66 1.00
N TYR A 298 -2.49 9.64 0.17
CA TYR A 298 -3.30 10.06 -0.97
C TYR A 298 -2.74 9.60 -2.31
N TYR A 299 -3.65 9.13 -3.17
CA TYR A 299 -3.38 8.92 -4.58
C TYR A 299 -3.23 10.27 -5.28
N HIS A 300 -2.18 10.41 -6.06
CA HIS A 300 -1.93 11.59 -6.87
C HIS A 300 -1.61 11.21 -8.31
N THR A 301 -2.36 11.75 -9.28
CA THR A 301 -2.31 11.40 -10.72
C THR A 301 -0.89 11.39 -11.30
N ILE A 302 0.04 12.17 -10.75
CA ILE A 302 1.43 12.29 -11.26
C ILE A 302 2.45 11.64 -10.32
N THR A 303 2.36 11.87 -9.02
CA THR A 303 3.46 11.63 -8.07
C THR A 303 3.25 10.43 -7.16
N ASN A 304 2.02 9.91 -7.06
CA ASN A 304 1.68 8.70 -6.33
C ASN A 304 0.51 7.97 -7.02
N ASN A 305 0.81 7.27 -8.11
CA ASN A 305 -0.18 6.71 -9.02
C ASN A 305 0.07 5.21 -9.28
N CYS A 306 -0.76 4.61 -10.13
CA CYS A 306 -0.59 3.21 -10.47
C CYS A 306 0.78 2.88 -11.07
N THR A 307 1.27 3.70 -11.99
CA THR A 307 2.49 3.42 -12.76
C THR A 307 3.75 3.60 -11.93
N ASN A 308 3.89 4.71 -11.22
CA ASN A 308 5.11 4.99 -10.48
C ASN A 308 5.34 4.01 -9.33
N ASN A 309 4.27 3.54 -8.70
CA ASN A 309 4.32 2.53 -7.65
C ASN A 309 4.73 1.14 -8.19
N LEU A 310 4.37 0.80 -9.42
CA LEU A 310 4.90 -0.42 -10.04
C LEU A 310 6.38 -0.28 -10.40
N LEU A 311 6.82 0.92 -10.80
CA LEU A 311 8.25 1.15 -11.04
C LEU A 311 9.07 1.10 -9.75
N ILE A 312 8.49 1.47 -8.60
CA ILE A 312 9.09 1.23 -7.28
C ILE A 312 9.35 -0.25 -7.07
N VAL A 313 8.33 -1.09 -7.27
CA VAL A 313 8.45 -2.56 -7.14
C VAL A 313 9.53 -3.09 -8.07
N ILE A 314 9.55 -2.64 -9.33
CA ILE A 314 10.58 -3.03 -10.31
C ILE A 314 11.99 -2.59 -9.84
N ASN A 315 12.14 -1.36 -9.37
CA ASN A 315 13.44 -0.82 -8.93
C ASN A 315 14.03 -1.56 -7.73
N ARG A 316 13.19 -2.17 -6.87
CA ARG A 316 13.65 -2.90 -5.68
C ARG A 316 14.46 -4.14 -6.03
N VAL A 317 14.22 -4.75 -7.19
CA VAL A 317 14.95 -5.96 -7.64
C VAL A 317 15.98 -5.69 -8.73
N LEU A 318 16.04 -4.46 -9.24
CA LEU A 318 17.05 -4.08 -10.22
C LEU A 318 18.36 -3.67 -9.53
N PRO A 319 19.52 -4.02 -10.13
CA PRO A 319 20.79 -3.47 -9.70
C PRO A 319 20.78 -1.95 -9.89
N GLU A 320 21.52 -1.24 -9.04
CA GLU A 320 21.44 0.23 -8.93
C GLU A 320 21.62 0.95 -10.28
N ASN A 321 22.57 0.50 -11.09
CA ASN A 321 22.86 1.06 -12.41
C ASN A 321 21.74 0.87 -13.45
N ARG A 322 20.78 -0.04 -13.21
CA ARG A 322 19.62 -0.28 -14.07
C ARG A 322 18.32 0.29 -13.52
N ARG A 323 18.33 0.83 -12.29
CA ARG A 323 17.13 1.42 -11.68
C ARG A 323 16.61 2.58 -12.51
N ILE A 324 15.30 2.63 -12.62
CA ILE A 324 14.55 3.67 -13.31
C ILE A 324 14.55 4.93 -12.45
N ARG A 325 15.05 6.02 -13.03
CA ARG A 325 14.95 7.34 -12.41
C ARG A 325 13.53 7.85 -12.48
N MET A 326 12.90 7.99 -11.32
CA MET A 326 11.54 8.53 -11.18
C MET A 326 11.48 10.04 -11.44
N TRP A 327 12.61 10.74 -11.43
CA TRP A 327 12.70 12.18 -11.63
C TRP A 327 13.62 12.50 -12.81
N THR A 328 13.21 13.39 -13.72
CA THR A 328 14.05 13.88 -14.84
C THR A 328 15.02 14.94 -14.36
N ILE A 329 14.50 15.90 -13.61
CA ILE A 329 15.29 16.75 -12.72
C ILE A 329 14.92 16.27 -11.33
N PRO A 330 15.86 15.67 -10.58
CA PRO A 330 15.61 15.26 -9.22
C PRO A 330 14.86 16.37 -8.48
N TYR A 331 13.64 16.05 -8.02
CA TYR A 331 12.88 16.87 -7.05
C TYR A 331 12.18 18.12 -7.60
N LEU A 332 12.27 18.39 -8.93
CA LEU A 332 11.56 19.49 -9.59
C LEU A 332 10.61 19.00 -10.68
N ALA A 333 11.06 18.04 -11.48
CA ALA A 333 10.30 17.49 -12.59
C ALA A 333 10.24 15.97 -12.44
N TYR A 334 9.05 15.48 -12.11
CA TYR A 334 8.82 14.05 -12.14
C TYR A 334 9.01 13.57 -13.59
N ASN A 335 9.66 12.43 -13.76
CA ASN A 335 9.90 11.86 -15.08
C ASN A 335 8.56 11.41 -15.68
N VAL A 336 7.93 12.27 -16.49
CA VAL A 336 6.63 11.99 -17.12
C VAL A 336 6.63 10.68 -17.92
N ARG A 337 7.78 10.31 -18.51
CA ARG A 337 7.95 9.05 -19.23
C ARG A 337 7.94 7.82 -18.30
N ALA A 338 8.19 8.02 -17.01
CA ALA A 338 8.17 7.02 -15.95
C ALA A 338 6.90 7.11 -15.06
N THR A 339 5.97 8.02 -15.34
CA THR A 339 4.72 8.15 -14.56
C THR A 339 3.46 8.05 -15.37
N MET A 340 3.52 8.38 -16.65
CA MET A 340 2.34 8.35 -17.50
C MET A 340 2.17 6.94 -18.06
N PRO A 341 1.04 6.27 -17.74
CA PRO A 341 0.73 4.90 -18.16
C PRO A 341 0.89 4.66 -19.67
N VAL A 342 0.58 5.67 -20.49
CA VAL A 342 0.68 5.59 -21.96
C VAL A 342 2.14 5.62 -22.45
N MET A 343 3.04 6.29 -21.73
CA MET A 343 4.45 6.46 -22.12
C MET A 343 5.38 5.40 -21.52
N VAL A 344 5.05 4.90 -20.33
CA VAL A 344 5.91 3.96 -19.60
C VAL A 344 6.29 2.71 -20.40
N PRO A 345 5.38 2.05 -21.14
CA PRO A 345 5.76 0.82 -21.84
C PRO A 345 6.90 1.04 -22.84
N LYS A 346 6.80 2.07 -23.69
CA LYS A 346 7.86 2.42 -24.65
C LYS A 346 9.16 2.82 -23.97
N TYR A 347 9.07 3.56 -22.86
CA TYR A 347 10.25 3.94 -22.09
C TYR A 347 10.98 2.73 -21.50
N LEU A 348 10.24 1.77 -20.92
CA LEU A 348 10.82 0.55 -20.37
C LEU A 348 11.33 -0.42 -21.45
N GLN A 349 10.68 -0.47 -22.62
CA GLN A 349 11.19 -1.19 -23.79
C GLN A 349 12.56 -0.64 -24.22
N GLY A 350 12.71 0.70 -24.29
CA GLY A 350 13.99 1.33 -24.59
C GLY A 350 15.08 1.09 -23.54
N LYS A 351 14.70 0.69 -22.31
CA LYS A 351 15.62 0.24 -21.25
C LYS A 351 15.87 -1.27 -21.25
N GLY A 352 15.26 -2.01 -22.19
CA GLY A 352 15.31 -3.46 -22.25
C GLY A 352 14.62 -4.13 -21.05
N LEU A 353 13.68 -3.45 -20.39
CA LEU A 353 12.95 -4.00 -19.24
C LEU A 353 11.59 -4.59 -19.63
N LEU A 354 11.03 -4.19 -20.78
CA LEU A 354 9.83 -4.80 -21.35
C LEU A 354 10.11 -5.34 -22.74
N GLY A 355 9.45 -6.45 -23.08
CA GLY A 355 9.36 -6.98 -24.44
C GLY A 355 8.33 -6.24 -25.30
N PRO A 356 8.04 -6.74 -26.52
CA PRO A 356 6.95 -6.23 -27.34
C PRO A 356 5.57 -6.47 -26.69
N GLU A 357 4.53 -5.82 -27.22
CA GLU A 357 3.13 -6.14 -26.88
C GLU A 357 2.83 -7.60 -27.22
N LEU A 358 2.24 -8.35 -26.29
CA LEU A 358 1.98 -9.80 -26.44
C LEU A 358 0.58 -10.13 -27.01
N GLY A 359 -0.20 -9.11 -27.36
CA GLY A 359 -1.56 -9.25 -27.88
C GLY A 359 -2.61 -8.63 -26.96
N VAL A 360 -3.72 -8.13 -27.54
CA VAL A 360 -4.79 -7.50 -26.77
C VAL A 360 -5.67 -8.57 -26.12
N ILE A 361 -5.96 -8.40 -24.83
CA ILE A 361 -6.91 -9.24 -24.08
C ILE A 361 -8.21 -8.45 -23.88
N ASN A 362 -9.34 -9.05 -24.25
CA ASN A 362 -10.68 -8.46 -24.24
C ASN A 362 -11.76 -9.53 -23.97
N ASP A 363 -13.03 -9.17 -24.16
CA ASP A 363 -14.21 -10.02 -24.00
C ASP A 363 -14.21 -11.31 -24.83
N THR A 364 -13.44 -11.37 -25.92
CA THR A 364 -13.37 -12.56 -26.79
C THR A 364 -12.31 -13.57 -26.36
N ASN A 365 -11.29 -13.17 -25.59
CA ASN A 365 -10.14 -14.03 -25.26
C ASN A 365 -9.66 -13.95 -23.80
N TYR A 366 -10.38 -13.27 -22.89
CA TYR A 366 -9.98 -13.10 -21.48
C TYR A 366 -9.73 -14.39 -20.70
N LYS A 367 -10.27 -15.53 -21.15
CA LYS A 367 -10.05 -16.85 -20.53
C LYS A 367 -8.71 -17.48 -20.93
N GLN A 368 -8.04 -16.95 -21.95
CA GLN A 368 -6.74 -17.46 -22.35
C GLN A 368 -5.70 -17.08 -21.30
N PRO A 369 -4.79 -18.01 -20.95
CA PRO A 369 -3.76 -17.71 -19.99
C PRO A 369 -2.77 -16.67 -20.52
N LEU A 370 -2.09 -15.97 -19.62
CA LEU A 370 -0.96 -15.14 -20.01
C LEU A 370 0.14 -16.03 -20.66
N PRO A 371 0.69 -15.60 -21.82
CA PRO A 371 1.53 -16.45 -22.67
C PRO A 371 2.95 -16.67 -22.16
#